data_AF-A0AAD9YNW7-F1
#
_entry.id   AF-A0AAD9YNW7-F1
#
_cell.length_a   1.000
_cell.length_b   1.000
_cell.length_c   1.000
_cell.angle_alpha   90.00
_cell.angle_beta   90.00
_cell.angle_gamma   90.00
#
_symmetry.space_group_name_H-M   'P 1'
#
loop_
_entity.id
_entity.type
_entity.pdbx_description
1 polymer ?
#
loop_
_entity_poly.entity_id
_entity_poly.type
_entity_poly.pdbx_seq_one_letter_code
_entity_poly.pdbx_strand_id
1 'polypeptide(L)'
;MGLRSKVPAGPYTPETHPQIRMPSLQVGSLYIMISVPLPVYLGRQKHSYPTAVPSSPGFPHSTYELDVTSGAYPEEFHWDLYLHTSSTPDGGSGIIYRLRNLSARPPTYEYDRIPTFRVLTHSQLVGLVRVVSVPQSVVPHLTRYLEWMTEDTAKIAQRSFVWATMAYYRTRLHLAKAMGIRDHTFNQFDISRFASELLSFAYGEVSKVLLGAETGPRPVIDSWMGAAVDFLEDDDALATRRKRDELLRVQKERFGAVSACWYQ
;
A
#
# COMPACT_ATOMS: atom_id res chain seq x y z
N MET A 1 -7.31 30.13 -28.34
CA MET A 1 -6.06 29.53 -27.82
C MET A 1 -5.94 29.87 -26.35
N GLY A 2 -5.85 28.84 -25.50
CA GLY A 2 -5.80 28.96 -24.05
C GLY A 2 -5.93 27.56 -23.46
N LEU A 3 -4.86 26.77 -23.59
CA LEU A 3 -4.71 25.45 -22.98
C LEU A 3 -4.83 25.60 -21.45
N ARG A 4 -6.03 25.39 -20.90
CA ARG A 4 -6.18 25.07 -19.49
C ARG A 4 -5.91 23.58 -19.35
N SER A 5 -4.70 23.26 -18.91
CA SER A 5 -4.30 21.94 -18.43
C SER A 5 -5.32 21.46 -17.40
N LYS A 6 -6.08 20.42 -17.75
CA LYS A 6 -6.97 19.73 -16.82
C LYS A 6 -6.10 18.96 -15.84
N VAL A 7 -6.00 19.45 -14.61
CA VAL A 7 -5.43 18.70 -13.47
C VAL A 7 -6.44 17.62 -13.07
N PRO A 8 -6.02 16.38 -12.75
CA PRO A 8 -6.94 15.30 -12.34
C PRO A 8 -7.67 15.64 -11.04
N ALA A 9 -8.75 14.90 -10.76
CA ALA A 9 -9.47 14.95 -9.47
C ALA A 9 -8.49 14.98 -8.28
N GLY A 10 -8.81 15.74 -7.24
CA GLY A 10 -7.87 16.21 -6.21
C GLY A 10 -6.99 15.15 -5.51
N PRO A 11 -5.94 15.60 -4.79
CA PRO A 11 -5.02 14.73 -4.07
C PRO A 11 -5.75 13.90 -3.01
N TYR A 12 -5.21 12.71 -2.69
CA TYR A 12 -5.65 11.94 -1.52
C TYR A 12 -5.47 12.80 -0.27
N THR A 13 -6.51 12.94 0.54
CA THR A 13 -6.42 13.48 1.89
C THR A 13 -7.09 12.54 2.89
N PRO A 14 -6.53 12.37 4.10
CA PRO A 14 -7.15 11.56 5.15
C PRO A 14 -8.59 12.00 5.52
N GLU A 15 -8.93 13.27 5.28
CA GLU A 15 -10.27 13.82 5.55
C GLU A 15 -11.32 13.33 4.54
N THR A 16 -10.91 13.19 3.27
CA THR A 16 -11.80 12.73 2.18
C THR A 16 -11.79 11.21 2.04
N HIS A 17 -10.71 10.56 2.47
CA HIS A 17 -10.50 9.12 2.39
C HIS A 17 -10.01 8.59 3.74
N PRO A 18 -10.92 8.48 4.74
CA PRO A 18 -10.54 8.06 6.09
C PRO A 18 -9.94 6.64 6.06
N GLN A 19 -8.88 6.44 6.84
CA GLN A 19 -8.23 5.13 6.96
C GLN A 19 -9.15 4.14 7.64
N ILE A 20 -9.42 3.02 6.98
CA ILE A 20 -10.25 1.95 7.52
C ILE A 20 -9.34 1.00 8.30
N ARG A 21 -9.34 1.10 9.64
CA ARG A 21 -8.58 0.19 10.49
C ARG A 21 -9.22 -1.20 10.50
N MET A 22 -8.38 -2.21 10.31
CA MET A 22 -8.78 -3.61 10.41
C MET A 22 -8.51 -4.13 11.82
N PRO A 23 -9.44 -4.92 12.40
CA PRO A 23 -9.24 -5.48 13.73
C PRO A 23 -8.20 -6.61 13.76
N SER A 24 -7.96 -7.25 12.62
CA SER A 24 -7.07 -8.40 12.49
C SER A 24 -6.61 -8.60 11.05
N LEU A 25 -5.56 -9.41 10.87
CA LEU A 25 -5.13 -9.88 9.56
C LEU A 25 -6.14 -10.87 8.98
N GLN A 26 -6.33 -10.83 7.67
CA GLN A 26 -7.23 -11.70 6.94
C GLN A 26 -6.44 -12.73 6.15
N VAL A 27 -6.81 -14.00 6.29
CA VAL A 27 -6.16 -15.10 5.59
C VAL A 27 -6.36 -14.93 4.09
N GLY A 28 -5.31 -15.14 3.31
CA GLY A 28 -5.33 -14.92 1.87
C GLY A 28 -5.22 -13.46 1.46
N SER A 29 -4.83 -12.57 2.38
CA SER A 29 -4.54 -11.18 2.04
C SER A 29 -3.05 -10.93 1.85
N LEU A 30 -2.73 -10.12 0.82
CA LEU A 30 -1.43 -9.50 0.61
C LEU A 30 -1.43 -8.10 1.20
N TYR A 31 -0.37 -7.80 1.93
CA TYR A 31 -0.15 -6.54 2.60
C TYR A 31 1.14 -5.90 2.12
N ILE A 32 1.15 -4.57 2.01
CA ILE A 32 2.38 -3.80 2.05
C ILE A 32 2.73 -3.59 3.51
N MET A 33 3.92 -4.02 3.88
CA MET A 33 4.49 -3.89 5.22
C MET A 33 5.43 -2.70 5.23
N ILE A 34 5.12 -1.70 6.07
CA ILE A 34 5.90 -0.47 6.19
C ILE A 34 6.72 -0.56 7.49
N SER A 35 8.04 -0.44 7.39
CA SER A 35 8.94 -0.52 8.55
C SER A 35 9.94 0.62 8.60
N VAL A 36 10.38 0.97 9.81
CA VAL A 36 11.53 1.86 10.01
C VAL A 36 12.80 1.10 9.61
N PRO A 37 13.68 1.64 8.75
CA PRO A 37 14.93 0.99 8.39
C PRO A 37 15.78 0.67 9.62
N LEU A 38 16.35 -0.54 9.67
CA LEU A 38 17.12 -1.03 10.82
C LEU A 38 18.21 -0.04 11.33
N PRO A 39 19.00 0.63 10.46
CA PRO A 39 19.98 1.61 10.93
C PRO A 39 19.36 2.79 11.68
N VAL A 40 18.18 3.26 11.25
CA VAL A 40 17.44 4.34 11.90
C VAL A 40 16.85 3.85 13.23
N TYR A 41 16.21 2.68 13.21
CA TYR A 41 15.62 2.07 14.40
C TYR A 41 16.63 1.81 15.52
N LEU A 42 17.84 1.35 15.17
CA LEU A 42 18.94 1.13 16.12
C LEU A 42 19.67 2.42 16.53
N GLY A 43 19.24 3.59 16.05
CA GLY A 43 19.91 4.87 16.32
C GLY A 43 21.29 5.02 15.66
N ARG A 44 21.64 4.13 14.72
CA ARG A 44 22.92 4.18 13.96
C ARG A 44 22.88 5.23 12.85
N GLN A 45 21.70 5.59 12.38
CA GLN A 45 21.47 6.64 11.40
C GLN A 45 20.44 7.62 11.95
N LYS A 46 20.74 8.92 11.92
CA LYS A 46 19.76 9.95 12.27
C LYS A 46 18.83 10.18 11.09
N HIS A 47 17.53 10.11 11.36
CA HIS A 47 16.49 10.50 10.41
C HIS A 47 15.34 11.15 11.20
N SER A 48 14.82 12.26 10.70
CA SER A 48 13.70 12.97 11.32
C SER A 48 12.46 12.70 10.49
N TYR A 49 11.55 11.89 11.02
CA TYR A 49 10.28 11.63 10.37
C TYR A 49 9.34 12.83 10.52
N PRO A 50 8.63 13.23 9.46
CA PRO A 50 7.44 14.06 9.58
C PRO A 50 6.43 13.42 10.55
N THR A 51 5.88 14.22 11.46
CA THR A 51 4.86 13.76 12.45
C THR A 51 3.44 13.77 11.87
N ALA A 52 3.27 14.39 10.71
CA ALA A 52 2.06 14.38 9.92
C ALA A 52 2.44 14.65 8.47
N VAL A 53 1.54 14.29 7.56
CA VAL A 53 1.61 14.79 6.19
C VAL A 53 1.54 16.32 6.24
N PRO A 54 2.51 17.04 5.64
CA PRO A 54 2.47 18.49 5.65
C PRO A 54 1.19 18.98 4.96
N SER A 55 0.37 19.74 5.69
CA SER A 55 -0.92 20.28 5.22
C SER A 55 -0.78 21.31 4.10
N SER A 56 0.45 21.61 3.67
CA SER A 56 0.72 22.55 2.60
C SER A 56 0.20 21.99 1.27
N PRO A 57 -0.61 22.73 0.51
CA PRO A 57 -1.11 22.32 -0.81
C PRO A 57 -0.02 22.12 -1.88
N GLY A 58 1.25 22.36 -1.52
CA GLY A 58 2.43 22.08 -2.34
C GLY A 58 3.33 20.96 -1.81
N PHE A 59 2.94 20.19 -0.79
CA PHE A 59 3.71 19.00 -0.41
C PHE A 59 3.61 17.99 -1.55
N PRO A 60 4.73 17.64 -2.20
CA PRO A 60 4.64 16.97 -3.48
C PRO A 60 4.54 15.46 -3.25
N HIS A 61 3.38 15.01 -2.79
CA HIS A 61 3.03 13.59 -2.74
C HIS A 61 3.18 12.94 -4.13
N SER A 62 2.90 13.71 -5.18
CA SER A 62 3.10 13.33 -6.57
C SER A 62 4.57 13.25 -6.98
N THR A 63 5.50 13.87 -6.24
CA THR A 63 6.93 13.71 -6.52
C THR A 63 7.61 12.73 -5.60
N TYR A 64 7.03 12.26 -4.49
CA TYR A 64 7.70 11.23 -3.66
C TYR A 64 8.13 10.02 -4.49
N GLU A 65 7.25 9.52 -5.36
CA GLU A 65 7.61 8.46 -6.30
C GLU A 65 8.73 8.90 -7.25
N LEU A 66 8.63 10.09 -7.87
CA LEU A 66 9.62 10.65 -8.79
C LEU A 66 10.98 10.94 -8.11
N ASP A 67 10.96 11.30 -6.83
CA ASP A 67 12.09 11.72 -6.01
C ASP A 67 12.82 10.49 -5.44
N VAL A 68 12.06 9.46 -5.05
CA VAL A 68 12.59 8.14 -4.67
C VAL A 68 13.15 7.41 -5.88
N THR A 69 12.47 7.46 -7.04
CA THR A 69 12.92 6.81 -8.29
C THR A 69 14.12 7.51 -8.92
N SER A 70 14.19 8.85 -8.89
CA SER A 70 15.36 9.60 -9.36
C SER A 70 16.57 9.48 -8.42
N GLY A 71 16.38 8.95 -7.21
CA GLY A 71 17.41 8.85 -6.19
C GLY A 71 17.81 10.18 -5.57
N ALA A 72 17.03 11.24 -5.81
CA ALA A 72 17.20 12.54 -5.18
C ALA A 72 17.02 12.46 -3.65
N TYR A 73 16.19 11.52 -3.17
CA TYR A 73 15.97 11.28 -1.75
C TYR A 73 16.11 9.79 -1.38
N PRO A 74 16.67 9.46 -0.19
CA PRO A 74 16.68 8.11 0.33
C PRO A 74 15.26 7.65 0.70
N GLU A 75 14.99 6.34 0.62
CA GLU A 75 13.74 5.77 1.11
C GLU A 75 13.66 5.92 2.64
N GLU A 76 12.69 6.70 3.12
CA GLU A 76 12.47 6.97 4.57
C GLU A 76 11.99 5.73 5.33
N PHE A 77 11.21 4.88 4.63
CA PHE A 77 10.69 3.63 5.13
C PHE A 77 11.23 2.47 4.30
N HIS A 78 11.21 1.29 4.90
CA HIS A 78 11.41 0.03 4.20
C HIS A 78 10.06 -0.58 3.84
N TRP A 79 9.96 -1.05 2.59
CA TRP A 79 8.71 -1.53 2.00
C TRP A 79 8.83 -3.01 1.66
N ASP A 80 8.20 -3.85 2.47
CA ASP A 80 8.13 -5.29 2.26
C ASP A 80 6.73 -5.70 1.79
N LEU A 81 6.62 -6.90 1.23
CA LEU A 81 5.33 -7.54 1.01
C LEU A 81 5.12 -8.63 2.04
N TYR A 82 3.92 -8.72 2.60
CA TYR A 82 3.54 -9.77 3.52
C TYR A 82 2.29 -10.49 3.02
N LEU A 83 2.42 -11.77 2.68
CA LEU A 83 1.28 -12.62 2.34
C LEU A 83 0.85 -13.37 3.60
N HIS A 84 -0.36 -13.11 4.08
CA HIS A 84 -0.94 -13.81 5.21
C HIS A 84 -1.62 -15.11 4.76
N THR A 85 -1.17 -16.26 5.29
CA THR A 85 -1.55 -17.58 4.75
C THR A 85 -2.32 -18.44 5.72
N SER A 86 -2.22 -18.19 7.02
CA SER A 86 -2.94 -18.98 8.02
C SER A 86 -3.35 -18.14 9.22
N SER A 87 -4.52 -18.46 9.76
CA SER A 87 -4.96 -17.98 11.06
C SER A 87 -4.58 -19.02 12.10
N THR A 88 -3.69 -18.66 13.01
CA THR A 88 -3.35 -19.45 14.20
C THR A 88 -3.70 -18.63 15.44
N PRO A 89 -4.00 -19.28 16.59
CA PRO A 89 -4.32 -18.58 17.84
C PRO A 89 -3.25 -17.56 18.24
N ASP A 90 -2.02 -17.80 17.80
CA ASP A 90 -0.86 -16.97 18.04
C ASP A 90 -0.76 -15.74 17.13
N GLY A 91 -1.78 -15.37 16.36
CA GLY A 91 -1.73 -14.23 15.43
C GLY A 91 -1.35 -14.59 13.98
N GLY A 92 -1.40 -15.89 13.66
CA GLY A 92 -1.25 -16.42 12.31
C GLY A 92 0.16 -16.39 11.74
N SER A 93 0.30 -16.96 10.54
CA SER A 93 1.57 -17.06 9.82
C SER A 93 1.48 -16.59 8.38
N GLY A 94 2.64 -16.23 7.84
CA GLY A 94 2.74 -15.76 6.48
C GLY A 94 4.17 -15.74 5.96
N ILE A 95 4.33 -15.16 4.79
CA ILE A 95 5.61 -15.04 4.11
C ILE A 95 5.88 -13.56 3.89
N ILE A 96 7.04 -13.10 4.34
CA ILE A 96 7.59 -11.79 3.99
C ILE A 96 8.45 -11.98 2.74
N TYR A 97 8.18 -11.16 1.72
CA TYR A 97 9.06 -10.95 0.59
C TYR A 97 9.74 -9.61 0.80
N ARG A 98 11.07 -9.62 0.84
CA ARG A 98 11.88 -8.45 1.19
C ARG A 98 12.93 -8.18 0.15
N LEU A 99 13.12 -6.89 -0.14
CA LEU A 99 14.19 -6.41 -1.00
C LEU A 99 15.22 -5.64 -0.16
N ARG A 100 16.25 -6.32 0.33
CA ARG A 100 17.25 -5.76 1.25
C ARG A 100 18.37 -5.04 0.49
N ASN A 101 18.67 -3.80 0.89
CA ASN A 101 19.83 -3.06 0.36
C ASN A 101 21.13 -3.54 1.03
N LEU A 102 22.14 -3.87 0.23
CA LEU A 102 23.44 -4.38 0.70
C LEU A 102 24.47 -3.30 1.05
N SER A 103 24.08 -2.03 1.09
CA SER A 103 24.96 -0.88 1.39
C SER A 103 26.21 -0.80 0.48
N ALA A 104 26.18 -1.44 -0.68
CA ALA A 104 27.25 -1.37 -1.68
C ALA A 104 27.18 -0.05 -2.48
N ARG A 105 28.27 0.30 -3.18
CA ARG A 105 28.31 1.40 -4.15
C ARG A 105 28.76 0.86 -5.51
N PRO A 106 27.87 0.80 -6.52
CA PRO A 106 26.47 1.24 -6.52
C PRO A 106 25.56 0.39 -5.60
N PRO A 107 24.39 0.90 -5.16
CA PRO A 107 23.46 0.14 -4.32
C PRO A 107 23.05 -1.16 -5.00
N THR A 108 23.29 -2.28 -4.34
CA THR A 108 22.82 -3.60 -4.77
C THR A 108 21.75 -4.09 -3.82
N TYR A 109 20.77 -4.80 -4.35
CA TYR A 109 19.66 -5.35 -3.58
C TYR A 109 19.71 -6.87 -3.62
N GLU A 110 19.33 -7.47 -2.49
CA GLU A 110 19.17 -8.92 -2.33
C GLU A 110 17.72 -9.22 -1.98
N TYR A 111 17.22 -10.34 -2.52
CA TYR A 111 15.88 -10.82 -2.29
C TYR A 111 15.88 -11.83 -1.15
N ASP A 112 15.06 -11.56 -0.12
CA ASP A 112 14.87 -12.44 1.01
C ASP A 112 13.40 -12.94 1.04
N ARG A 113 13.22 -14.25 1.19
CA ARG A 113 11.91 -14.88 1.44
C ARG A 113 11.89 -15.44 2.86
N ILE A 114 11.10 -14.82 3.73
CA ILE A 114 11.16 -15.07 5.18
C ILE A 114 9.81 -15.57 5.67
N PRO A 115 9.67 -16.86 6.03
CA PRO A 115 8.52 -17.34 6.79
C PRO A 115 8.46 -16.64 8.14
N THR A 116 7.29 -16.12 8.51
CA THR A 116 7.12 -15.37 9.76
C THR A 116 5.83 -15.73 10.47
N PHE A 117 5.83 -15.52 11.78
CA PHE A 117 4.68 -15.58 12.67
C PHE A 117 4.55 -14.25 13.40
N ARG A 118 3.35 -13.90 13.87
CA ARG A 118 3.13 -12.70 14.70
C ARG A 118 3.70 -11.41 14.08
N VAL A 119 3.50 -11.20 12.77
CA VAL A 119 4.10 -10.05 12.08
C VAL A 119 3.77 -8.71 12.75
N LEU A 120 2.57 -8.58 13.35
CA LEU A 120 2.12 -7.38 14.04
C LEU A 120 2.94 -7.03 15.28
N THR A 121 3.82 -7.92 15.78
CA THR A 121 4.69 -7.64 16.93
C THR A 121 6.12 -7.32 16.52
N HIS A 122 6.40 -7.20 15.22
CA HIS A 122 7.74 -6.85 14.74
C HIS A 122 8.13 -5.45 15.22
N SER A 123 9.32 -5.32 15.81
CA SER A 123 9.72 -4.10 16.50
C SER A 123 9.84 -2.88 15.59
N GLN A 124 10.35 -3.08 14.37
CA GLN A 124 10.53 -2.04 13.33
C GLN A 124 9.26 -1.74 12.54
N LEU A 125 8.23 -2.57 12.66
CA LEU A 125 7.02 -2.44 11.87
C LEU A 125 6.25 -1.19 12.29
N VAL A 126 5.90 -0.34 11.32
CA VAL A 126 4.99 0.79 11.50
C VAL A 126 3.55 0.31 11.42
N GLY A 127 3.26 -0.51 10.40
CA GLY A 127 1.97 -1.15 10.24
C GLY A 127 1.85 -1.85 8.89
N LEU A 128 0.67 -2.41 8.63
CA LEU A 128 0.38 -3.11 7.37
C LEU A 128 -0.80 -2.46 6.66
N VAL A 129 -0.70 -2.41 5.34
CA VAL A 129 -1.75 -1.93 4.46
C VAL A 129 -2.21 -3.08 3.58
N ARG A 130 -3.46 -3.52 3.72
CA ARG A 130 -4.04 -4.56 2.87
C ARG A 130 -4.21 -4.02 1.46
N VAL A 131 -3.62 -4.70 0.48
CA VAL A 131 -3.66 -4.29 -0.93
C VAL A 131 -4.36 -5.32 -1.81
N VAL A 132 -4.33 -6.60 -1.43
CA VAL A 132 -5.10 -7.66 -2.09
C VAL A 132 -5.73 -8.56 -1.04
N SER A 133 -6.97 -9.01 -1.26
CA SER A 133 -7.59 -10.13 -0.53
C SER A 133 -8.06 -11.19 -1.53
N VAL A 134 -7.79 -12.46 -1.27
CA VAL A 134 -8.30 -13.58 -2.08
C VAL A 134 -8.89 -14.70 -1.22
N PRO A 135 -9.83 -15.50 -1.76
CA PRO A 135 -10.31 -16.69 -1.08
C PRO A 135 -9.18 -17.67 -0.77
N GLN A 136 -9.32 -18.44 0.31
CA GLN A 136 -8.29 -19.38 0.78
C GLN A 136 -7.88 -20.42 -0.29
N SER A 137 -8.81 -20.82 -1.16
CA SER A 137 -8.55 -21.75 -2.28
C SER A 137 -7.55 -21.19 -3.30
N VAL A 138 -7.44 -19.87 -3.42
CA VAL A 138 -6.56 -19.15 -4.37
C VAL A 138 -5.17 -18.93 -3.79
N VAL A 139 -5.01 -19.00 -2.46
CA VAL A 139 -3.76 -18.71 -1.76
C VAL A 139 -2.56 -19.51 -2.29
N PRO A 140 -2.65 -20.83 -2.57
CA PRO A 140 -1.52 -21.57 -3.14
C PRO A 140 -1.08 -21.02 -4.50
N HIS A 141 -2.03 -20.62 -5.35
CA HIS A 141 -1.74 -20.04 -6.66
C HIS A 141 -1.11 -18.65 -6.53
N LEU A 142 -1.69 -17.80 -5.68
CA LEU A 142 -1.14 -16.48 -5.37
C LEU A 142 0.27 -16.57 -4.80
N THR A 143 0.52 -17.52 -3.89
CA THR A 143 1.84 -17.75 -3.29
C THR A 143 2.87 -18.07 -4.37
N ARG A 144 2.60 -19.04 -5.25
CA ARG A 144 3.51 -19.40 -6.35
C ARG A 144 3.78 -18.24 -7.30
N TYR A 145 2.73 -17.47 -7.62
CA TYR A 145 2.87 -16.30 -8.48
C TYR A 145 3.76 -15.23 -7.84
N LEU A 146 3.53 -14.92 -6.56
CA LEU A 146 4.34 -13.97 -5.82
C LEU A 146 5.79 -14.44 -5.68
N GLU A 147 6.03 -15.71 -5.37
CA GLU A 147 7.39 -16.28 -5.27
C GLU A 147 8.18 -16.04 -6.55
N TRP A 148 7.60 -16.39 -7.71
CA TRP A 148 8.26 -16.17 -8.99
C TRP A 148 8.44 -14.68 -9.32
N MET A 149 7.36 -13.88 -9.20
CA MET A 149 7.37 -12.50 -9.68
C MET A 149 8.23 -11.60 -8.80
N THR A 150 8.20 -11.77 -7.48
CA THR A 150 8.98 -10.95 -6.54
C THR A 150 10.48 -11.23 -6.67
N GLU A 151 10.87 -12.49 -6.85
CA GLU A 151 12.26 -12.89 -7.11
C GLU A 151 12.76 -12.38 -8.46
N ASP A 152 11.97 -12.53 -9.53
CA ASP A 152 12.36 -12.09 -10.87
C ASP A 152 12.57 -10.57 -10.92
N THR A 153 11.64 -9.83 -10.33
CA THR A 153 11.68 -8.36 -10.34
C THR A 153 12.70 -7.77 -9.37
N ALA A 154 13.10 -8.49 -8.33
CA ALA A 154 14.13 -8.03 -7.39
C ALA A 154 15.48 -7.77 -8.07
N LYS A 155 15.81 -8.53 -9.12
CA LYS A 155 17.09 -8.44 -9.85
C LYS A 155 17.34 -7.06 -10.49
N ILE A 156 16.27 -6.38 -10.86
CA ILE A 156 16.30 -5.08 -11.54
C ILE A 156 15.81 -3.94 -10.62
N ALA A 157 15.34 -4.27 -9.42
CA ALA A 157 14.82 -3.30 -8.49
C ALA A 157 15.95 -2.49 -7.85
N GLN A 158 15.77 -1.18 -7.80
CA GLN A 158 16.71 -0.25 -7.17
C GLN A 158 16.14 0.42 -5.93
N ARG A 159 14.86 0.15 -5.60
CA ARG A 159 14.10 0.77 -4.50
C ARG A 159 13.03 -0.20 -4.05
N SER A 160 12.87 -0.35 -2.73
CA SER A 160 11.91 -1.27 -2.12
C SER A 160 10.45 -0.83 -2.36
N PHE A 161 10.16 0.48 -2.32
CA PHE A 161 8.84 1.05 -2.57
C PHE A 161 8.33 0.73 -3.99
N VAL A 162 9.19 0.98 -4.98
CA VAL A 162 8.89 0.78 -6.41
C VAL A 162 8.65 -0.70 -6.67
N TRP A 163 9.50 -1.55 -6.08
CA TRP A 163 9.38 -3.01 -6.19
C TRP A 163 8.08 -3.51 -5.57
N ALA A 164 7.74 -3.12 -4.33
CA ALA A 164 6.52 -3.54 -3.65
C ALA A 164 5.26 -3.06 -4.38
N THR A 165 5.25 -1.82 -4.87
CA THR A 165 4.12 -1.24 -5.61
C THR A 165 3.92 -1.91 -6.97
N MET A 166 5.01 -2.19 -7.70
CA MET A 166 4.97 -2.96 -8.94
C MET A 166 4.45 -4.38 -8.69
N ALA A 167 4.93 -5.03 -7.64
CA ALA A 167 4.51 -6.37 -7.28
C ALA A 167 3.01 -6.45 -6.96
N TYR A 168 2.50 -5.47 -6.20
CA TYR A 168 1.06 -5.29 -5.99
C TYR A 168 0.31 -5.14 -7.32
N TYR A 169 0.72 -4.18 -8.15
CA TYR A 169 0.05 -3.88 -9.42
C TYR A 169 -0.01 -5.10 -10.36
N ARG A 170 1.11 -5.82 -10.50
CA ARG A 170 1.19 -7.05 -11.31
C ARG A 170 0.33 -8.16 -10.75
N THR A 171 0.30 -8.32 -9.43
CA THR A 171 -0.53 -9.33 -8.75
C THR A 171 -2.01 -9.07 -8.98
N ARG A 172 -2.43 -7.81 -8.84
CA ARG A 172 -3.81 -7.38 -9.12
C ARG A 172 -4.21 -7.69 -10.57
N LEU A 173 -3.37 -7.36 -11.53
CA LEU A 173 -3.58 -7.70 -12.95
C LEU A 173 -3.67 -9.20 -13.21
N HIS A 174 -2.76 -9.96 -12.61
CA HIS A 174 -2.73 -11.41 -12.74
C HIS A 174 -4.01 -12.06 -12.21
N LEU A 175 -4.46 -11.64 -11.03
CA LEU A 175 -5.70 -12.12 -10.45
C LEU A 175 -6.93 -11.73 -11.28
N ALA A 176 -6.99 -10.48 -11.76
CA ALA A 176 -8.07 -10.03 -12.64
C ALA A 176 -8.16 -10.90 -13.90
N LYS A 177 -7.02 -11.17 -14.54
CA LYS A 177 -6.96 -12.04 -15.73
C LYS A 177 -7.28 -13.49 -15.42
N ALA A 178 -6.70 -14.05 -14.35
CA ALA A 178 -6.85 -15.46 -13.99
C ALA A 178 -8.28 -15.81 -13.57
N MET A 179 -8.99 -14.86 -12.97
CA MET A 179 -10.37 -15.03 -12.48
C MET A 179 -11.42 -14.53 -13.47
N GLY A 180 -11.03 -14.00 -14.63
CA GLY A 180 -11.96 -13.42 -15.60
C GLY A 180 -12.68 -12.15 -15.09
N ILE A 181 -12.12 -11.49 -14.08
CA ILE A 181 -12.70 -10.32 -13.42
C ILE A 181 -12.41 -9.07 -14.25
N ARG A 182 -13.46 -8.31 -14.55
CA ARG A 182 -13.31 -6.93 -15.03
C ARG A 182 -13.02 -6.03 -13.84
N ASP A 183 -11.75 -5.74 -13.62
CA ASP A 183 -11.31 -4.79 -12.61
C ASP A 183 -11.63 -3.36 -13.04
N HIS A 184 -12.85 -2.91 -12.75
CA HIS A 184 -13.32 -1.56 -13.10
C HIS A 184 -12.62 -0.45 -12.32
N THR A 185 -11.98 -0.77 -11.20
CA THR A 185 -11.20 0.19 -10.39
C THR A 185 -9.75 0.26 -10.84
N PHE A 186 -9.29 -0.63 -11.75
CA PHE A 186 -7.94 -0.60 -12.30
C PHE A 186 -7.61 0.71 -13.01
N ASN A 187 -8.52 1.23 -13.84
CA ASN A 187 -8.34 2.51 -14.53
C ASN A 187 -8.35 3.71 -13.56
N GLN A 188 -8.69 3.48 -12.29
CA GLN A 188 -8.69 4.49 -11.23
C GLN A 188 -7.45 4.38 -10.34
N PHE A 189 -6.59 3.36 -10.56
CA PHE A 189 -5.34 3.24 -9.84
C PHE A 189 -4.41 4.40 -10.23
N ASP A 190 -4.02 5.16 -9.21
CA ASP A 190 -3.11 6.29 -9.32
C ASP A 190 -2.00 6.08 -8.29
N ILE A 191 -0.76 5.95 -8.79
CA ILE A 191 0.41 5.67 -7.95
C ILE A 191 0.70 6.82 -6.97
N SER A 192 0.42 8.06 -7.34
CA SER A 192 0.61 9.22 -6.47
C SER A 192 -0.39 9.22 -5.32
N ARG A 193 -1.65 8.87 -5.59
CA ARG A 193 -2.68 8.70 -4.55
C ARG A 193 -2.36 7.53 -3.62
N PHE A 194 -1.92 6.42 -4.20
CA PHE A 194 -1.53 5.25 -3.44
C PHE A 194 -0.33 5.54 -2.54
N ALA A 195 0.71 6.20 -3.07
CA ALA A 195 1.86 6.65 -2.28
C ALA A 195 1.43 7.58 -1.15
N SER A 196 0.53 8.54 -1.44
CA SER A 196 0.00 9.47 -0.42
C SER A 196 -0.75 8.74 0.69
N GLU A 197 -1.58 7.75 0.37
CA GLU A 197 -2.28 6.91 1.35
C GLU A 197 -1.27 6.19 2.26
N LEU A 198 -0.30 5.50 1.67
CA LEU A 198 0.71 4.73 2.40
C LEU A 198 1.56 5.61 3.32
N LEU A 199 2.03 6.76 2.82
CA LEU A 199 2.83 7.70 3.59
C LEU A 199 2.01 8.42 4.68
N SER A 200 0.76 8.76 4.39
CA SER A 200 -0.16 9.34 5.39
C SER A 200 -0.32 8.41 6.58
N PHE A 201 -0.48 7.11 6.30
CA PHE A 201 -0.51 6.09 7.33
C PHE A 201 0.83 5.98 8.07
N ALA A 202 1.94 5.90 7.34
CA ALA A 202 3.26 5.73 7.93
C ALA A 202 3.64 6.88 8.87
N TYR A 203 3.49 8.13 8.44
CA TYR A 203 3.82 9.31 9.26
C TYR A 203 2.92 9.44 10.49
N GLY A 204 1.65 9.04 10.39
CA GLY A 204 0.73 9.04 11.53
C GLY A 204 1.10 8.04 12.62
N GLU A 205 1.78 6.95 12.28
CA GLU A 205 2.05 5.83 13.20
C GLU A 205 3.54 5.70 13.61
N VAL A 206 4.49 6.25 12.84
CA VAL A 206 5.94 6.04 13.06
C VAL A 206 6.44 6.48 14.43
N SER A 207 5.84 7.53 15.01
CA SER A 207 6.22 8.02 16.35
C SER A 207 6.07 6.96 17.43
N LYS A 208 5.04 6.11 17.35
CA LYS A 208 4.78 5.01 18.29
C LYS A 208 5.84 3.91 18.21
N VAL A 209 6.42 3.71 17.04
CA VAL A 209 7.54 2.77 16.83
C VAL A 209 8.80 3.30 17.48
N LEU A 210 9.14 4.57 17.23
CA LEU A 210 10.39 5.18 17.69
C LEU A 210 10.42 5.46 19.19
N LEU A 211 9.28 5.84 19.78
CA LEU A 211 9.17 6.09 21.21
C LEU A 211 9.09 4.80 22.04
N GLY A 212 9.02 3.63 21.41
CA GLY A 212 8.83 2.35 22.09
C GLY A 212 7.53 2.29 22.91
N ALA A 213 6.58 3.19 22.62
CA ALA A 213 5.46 3.51 23.50
C ALA A 213 4.30 2.51 23.42
N GLU A 214 4.30 1.59 22.43
CA GLU A 214 3.25 0.58 22.28
C GLU A 214 3.84 -0.83 22.30
N THR A 215 3.48 -1.60 23.33
CA THR A 215 3.67 -3.07 23.42
C THR A 215 2.56 -3.87 22.72
N GLY A 216 1.65 -3.17 22.03
CA GLY A 216 0.48 -3.75 21.36
C GLY A 216 0.75 -4.15 19.90
N PRO A 217 -0.20 -4.87 19.28
CA PRO A 217 -0.11 -5.21 17.86
C PRO A 217 -0.10 -3.95 17.00
N ARG A 218 0.76 -3.93 15.98
CA ARG A 218 0.83 -2.82 15.02
C ARG A 218 -0.48 -2.70 14.24
N PRO A 219 -0.86 -1.46 13.86
CA PRO A 219 -2.10 -1.22 13.14
C PRO A 219 -2.08 -1.87 11.76
N VAL A 220 -3.27 -2.29 11.35
CA VAL A 220 -3.56 -2.78 10.00
C VAL A 220 -4.65 -1.90 9.43
N ILE A 221 -4.49 -1.45 8.19
CA ILE A 221 -5.51 -0.70 7.46
C ILE A 221 -5.86 -1.37 6.13
N ASP A 222 -7.05 -1.08 5.64
CA ASP A 222 -7.47 -1.46 4.30
C ASP A 222 -7.21 -0.32 3.31
N SER A 223 -6.53 -0.60 2.20
CA SER A 223 -6.25 0.41 1.18
C SER A 223 -7.49 0.73 0.36
N TRP A 224 -7.79 2.01 0.19
CA TRP A 224 -8.80 2.51 -0.74
C TRP A 224 -8.52 2.12 -2.20
N MET A 225 -7.24 1.95 -2.52
CA MET A 225 -6.78 1.52 -3.83
C MET A 225 -6.58 0.01 -3.91
N GLY A 226 -6.85 -0.76 -2.85
CA GLY A 226 -6.70 -2.21 -2.79
C GLY A 226 -7.74 -2.97 -3.62
N ALA A 227 -7.53 -4.27 -3.79
CA ALA A 227 -8.42 -5.16 -4.52
C ALA A 227 -8.83 -6.36 -3.66
N ALA A 228 -10.12 -6.50 -3.34
CA ALA A 228 -10.65 -7.71 -2.72
C ALA A 228 -11.30 -8.58 -3.81
N VAL A 229 -10.84 -9.82 -3.94
CA VAL A 229 -11.34 -10.83 -4.90
C VAL A 229 -12.53 -11.61 -4.32
N ASP A 230 -12.94 -11.33 -3.08
CA ASP A 230 -13.97 -12.09 -2.37
C ASP A 230 -15.42 -11.87 -2.86
N PHE A 231 -15.71 -10.91 -3.75
CA PHE A 231 -17.10 -10.64 -4.15
C PHE A 231 -17.25 -10.17 -5.60
N LEU A 232 -17.52 -11.11 -6.52
CA LEU A 232 -18.17 -10.82 -7.81
C LEU A 232 -19.19 -11.92 -8.16
N GLU A 233 -20.14 -12.16 -7.26
CA GLU A 233 -21.53 -12.33 -7.72
C GLU A 233 -22.10 -10.91 -7.91
N ASP A 234 -22.90 -10.70 -8.97
CA ASP A 234 -23.30 -9.38 -9.52
C ASP A 234 -23.91 -8.36 -8.51
N ASP A 235 -24.31 -8.78 -7.32
CA ASP A 235 -25.02 -7.96 -6.33
C ASP A 235 -24.13 -6.94 -5.58
N ASP A 236 -22.83 -7.17 -5.41
CA ASP A 236 -21.95 -6.26 -4.66
C ASP A 236 -21.29 -5.16 -5.50
N ALA A 237 -21.22 -5.34 -6.83
CA ALA A 237 -20.90 -4.24 -7.73
C ALA A 237 -21.98 -3.14 -7.66
N LEU A 238 -23.24 -3.54 -7.47
CA LEU A 238 -24.36 -2.63 -7.19
C LEU A 238 -24.23 -1.98 -5.81
N ALA A 239 -23.86 -2.72 -4.76
CA ALA A 239 -23.66 -2.16 -3.42
C ALA A 239 -22.49 -1.16 -3.37
N THR A 240 -21.38 -1.49 -4.01
CA THR A 240 -20.19 -0.63 -4.12
C THR A 240 -20.50 0.62 -4.96
N ARG A 241 -21.25 0.47 -6.06
CA ARG A 241 -21.73 1.59 -6.87
C ARG A 241 -22.69 2.49 -6.08
N ARG A 242 -23.62 1.91 -5.32
CA ARG A 242 -24.54 2.66 -4.44
C ARG A 242 -23.78 3.45 -3.38
N LYS A 243 -22.82 2.82 -2.70
CA LYS A 243 -22.00 3.47 -1.67
C LYS A 243 -21.13 4.59 -2.24
N ARG A 244 -20.56 4.38 -3.43
CA ARG A 244 -19.83 5.42 -4.17
C ARG A 244 -20.76 6.57 -4.57
N ASP A 245 -21.93 6.27 -5.14
CA ASP A 245 -22.88 7.29 -5.60
C ASP A 245 -23.44 8.10 -4.41
N GLU A 246 -23.59 7.46 -3.24
CA GLU A 246 -23.92 8.13 -1.98
C GLU A 246 -22.79 9.04 -1.49
N LEU A 247 -21.52 8.60 -1.54
CA LEU A 247 -20.38 9.44 -1.20
C LEU A 247 -20.22 10.64 -2.15
N LEU A 248 -20.44 10.44 -3.45
CA LEU A 248 -20.46 11.51 -4.45
C LEU A 248 -21.62 12.49 -4.20
N ARG A 249 -22.78 12.01 -3.75
CA ARG A 249 -23.90 12.85 -3.32
C ARG A 249 -23.52 13.70 -2.11
N VAL A 250 -22.96 13.09 -1.06
CA VAL A 250 -22.52 13.81 0.14
C VAL A 250 -21.43 14.84 -0.19
N GLN A 251 -20.51 14.51 -1.09
CA GLN A 251 -19.49 15.44 -1.58
C GLN A 251 -20.13 16.61 -2.33
N LYS A 252 -21.11 16.34 -3.19
CA LYS A 252 -21.88 17.37 -3.92
C LYS A 252 -22.70 18.27 -2.99
N GLU A 253 -23.28 17.71 -1.94
CA GLU A 253 -24.06 18.45 -0.94
C GLU A 253 -23.18 19.32 -0.04
N ARG A 254 -21.99 18.82 0.35
CA ARG A 254 -21.06 19.56 1.23
C ARG A 254 -20.17 20.57 0.51
N PHE A 255 -19.78 20.28 -0.73
CA PHE A 255 -18.75 21.05 -1.45
C PHE A 255 -19.21 21.59 -2.80
N GLY A 256 -20.49 21.41 -3.16
CA GLY A 256 -21.07 21.85 -4.43
C GLY A 256 -20.86 20.86 -5.58
N ALA A 257 -21.61 21.05 -6.68
CA ALA A 257 -21.57 20.17 -7.84
C ALA A 257 -20.29 20.36 -8.66
N VAL A 258 -19.36 19.41 -8.58
CA VAL A 258 -18.33 19.27 -9.61
C VAL A 258 -19.00 18.66 -10.84
N SER A 259 -19.13 19.45 -11.91
CA SER A 259 -19.66 18.98 -13.18
C SER A 259 -18.70 17.94 -13.76
N ALA A 260 -19.07 16.66 -13.67
CA ALA A 260 -18.40 15.58 -14.38
C ALA A 260 -18.89 15.60 -15.83
N CYS A 261 -18.12 16.24 -16.73
CA CYS A 261 -18.34 16.12 -18.16
C CYS A 261 -17.71 14.82 -18.65
N TRP A 262 -18.54 13.80 -18.81
CA TRP A 262 -18.20 12.62 -19.61
C TRP A 262 -18.50 12.94 -21.07
N TYR A 263 -17.49 12.79 -21.93
CA TYR A 263 -17.52 12.74 -23.40
C TYR A 263 -18.67 13.45 -24.15
N GLN A 264 -18.33 14.57 -24.79
CA GLN A 264 -18.52 14.76 -26.24
C GLN A 264 -17.21 15.27 -26.83
#